data_AF-A0A0R2XN60-F1
#
_entry.id   AF-A0A0R2XN60-F1
#
_cell.length_a   1.000
_cell.length_b   1.000
_cell.length_c   1.000
_cell.angle_alpha   90.00
_cell.angle_beta   90.00
_cell.angle_gamma   90.00
#
_symmetry.space_group_name_H-M   'P 1'
#
loop_
_entity.id
_entity.type
_entity.pdbx_description
1 polymer ?
#
loop_
_entity_poly.entity_id
_entity_poly.type
_entity_poly.pdbx_seq_one_letter_code
_entity_poly.pdbx_strand_id
1 'polypeptide(L)'
;MRIDRYIAQNRVIDLESTDFKGALSELLNVCDLSKERKLTKKGLLRNLLDREKQMTTYLGSGVCLPHTRVPMKRNYMIAVGRCPDGLRYDGQTEYQGIRYVFLLLASENARSYLYSLASLARVFQDDSRMERLAAAESLPDFRRELKSVFGGDEVKPRRRHDRFNNLILKEAAKIAKGANCTSVLVFGDTFGGGVEVGRMFKGFKTVLIAHGTSDSVTERKDIDAVLPIRSFSNHRFSQLRSAVLIGLTRGIFSSTERLCCVGGLPQSNQFDSITVVDVEREFQTMLMQKSDMLPAGVKAEVVERVLAIATELAVEGREGHPVGCLFVLGNSDKIIEYTKPLILNPFYGYKDEDRNILNPFMDETVKELSSIDGAFIIRGDGVLISAGSLIHAPDYTHNLPSGFGSRHAAAASITQVEDCLCVVVSGSTGQVTLFRRGEMLPLIEKAMVRNS
;
A
#
# COMPACT_ATOMS: atom_id res chain seq x y z
N MET A 1 -2.73 -1.55 12.11
CA MET A 1 -2.61 -2.27 13.40
C MET A 1 -2.15 -1.29 14.47
N ARG A 2 -2.58 -1.43 15.73
CA ARG A 2 -1.97 -0.72 16.87
C ARG A 2 -0.58 -1.31 17.17
N ILE A 3 0.41 -0.93 16.36
CA ILE A 3 1.80 -1.45 16.42
C ILE A 3 2.42 -1.16 17.79
N ASP A 4 2.09 -0.01 18.38
CA ASP A 4 2.49 0.40 19.73
C ASP A 4 2.23 -0.68 20.80
N ARG A 5 1.16 -1.47 20.66
CA ARG A 5 0.83 -2.55 21.62
C ARG A 5 1.82 -3.72 21.60
N TYR A 6 2.60 -3.86 20.52
CA TYR A 6 3.59 -4.94 20.37
C TYR A 6 5.02 -4.51 20.71
N ILE A 7 5.24 -3.22 20.94
CA ILE A 7 6.54 -2.65 21.32
C ILE A 7 6.53 -2.34 22.82
N ALA A 8 7.10 -3.24 23.63
CA ALA A 8 7.25 -2.98 25.05
C ALA A 8 8.49 -2.13 25.31
N GLN A 9 8.43 -1.23 26.29
CA GLN A 9 9.55 -0.34 26.63
C GLN A 9 10.86 -1.10 26.92
N ASN A 10 10.77 -2.27 27.55
CA ASN A 10 11.93 -3.11 27.86
C ASN A 10 12.56 -3.80 26.62
N ARG A 11 11.93 -3.72 25.45
CA ARG A 11 12.47 -4.20 24.17
C ARG A 11 12.98 -3.08 23.27
N VAL A 12 13.08 -1.87 23.80
CA VAL A 12 13.66 -0.71 23.11
C VAL A 12 15.00 -0.39 23.78
N ILE A 13 16.10 -0.58 23.07
CA ILE A 13 17.47 -0.47 23.60
C ILE A 13 18.36 0.38 22.69
N ASP A 14 19.43 0.93 23.27
CA ASP A 14 20.60 1.33 22.48
C ASP A 14 21.44 0.07 22.21
N LEU A 15 21.87 -0.09 20.96
CA LEU A 15 22.70 -1.21 20.54
C LEU A 15 24.16 -0.90 20.83
N GLU A 16 24.86 -1.87 21.42
CA GLU A 16 26.30 -1.75 21.69
C GLU A 16 27.15 -2.29 20.53
N SER A 17 26.62 -3.30 19.81
CA SER A 17 27.29 -3.90 18.66
C SER A 17 27.36 -2.94 17.48
N THR A 18 28.52 -2.96 16.82
CA THR A 18 28.78 -2.19 15.59
C THR A 18 28.60 -3.01 14.32
N ASP A 19 28.20 -4.28 14.44
CA ASP A 19 27.88 -5.17 13.33
C ASP A 19 26.44 -5.69 13.42
N PHE A 20 25.86 -5.98 12.26
CA PHE A 20 24.44 -6.34 12.16
C PHE A 20 24.10 -7.66 12.87
N LYS A 21 25.01 -8.64 12.87
CA LYS A 21 24.81 -9.90 13.56
C LYS A 21 24.78 -9.71 15.08
N GLY A 22 25.69 -8.88 15.61
CA GLY A 22 25.70 -8.47 17.01
C GLY A 22 24.40 -7.77 17.40
N ALA A 23 23.97 -6.79 16.60
CA ALA A 23 22.72 -6.05 16.81
C ALA A 23 21.49 -6.98 16.87
N LEU A 24 21.36 -7.93 15.93
CA LEU A 24 20.29 -8.93 15.95
C LEU A 24 20.33 -9.81 17.20
N SER A 25 21.53 -10.19 17.65
CA SER A 25 21.70 -10.99 18.87
C SER A 25 21.24 -10.23 20.12
N GLU A 26 21.55 -8.94 20.23
CA GLU A 26 21.08 -8.06 21.31
C GLU A 26 19.56 -7.91 21.30
N LEU A 27 18.95 -7.68 20.13
CA LEU A 27 17.49 -7.59 20.01
C LEU A 27 16.78 -8.90 20.35
N LEU A 28 17.34 -10.04 19.92
CA LEU A 28 16.84 -11.35 20.34
C LEU A 28 17.01 -11.59 21.84
N ASN A 29 17.98 -10.94 22.49
CA ASN A 29 18.21 -11.08 23.92
C ASN A 29 17.13 -10.43 24.78
N VAL A 30 16.58 -9.30 24.33
CA VAL A 30 15.46 -8.60 25.01
C VAL A 30 14.08 -9.19 24.68
N CYS A 31 13.99 -10.09 23.70
CA CYS A 31 12.79 -10.87 23.42
C CYS A 31 12.61 -12.01 24.45
N ASP A 32 11.55 -11.93 25.26
CA ASP A 32 11.18 -13.01 26.18
C ASP A 32 10.58 -14.20 25.42
N LEU A 33 11.43 -15.20 25.17
CA LEU A 33 11.08 -16.46 24.51
C LEU A 33 10.93 -17.62 25.51
N SER A 34 10.96 -17.37 26.82
CA SER A 34 10.97 -18.42 27.86
C SER A 34 9.76 -19.37 27.79
N LYS A 35 8.64 -18.88 27.27
CA LYS A 35 7.38 -19.64 27.12
C LYS A 35 7.30 -20.42 25.81
N GLU A 36 8.23 -20.21 24.88
CA GLU A 36 8.19 -20.76 23.52
C GLU A 36 9.23 -21.88 23.36
N ARG A 37 8.91 -23.08 23.85
CA ARG A 37 9.84 -24.24 23.96
C ARG A 37 10.48 -24.69 22.64
N LYS A 38 9.89 -24.33 21.49
CA LYS A 38 10.38 -24.70 20.15
C LYS A 38 11.37 -23.68 19.56
N LEU A 39 11.59 -22.55 20.23
CA LEU A 39 12.42 -21.46 19.71
C LEU A 39 13.76 -21.40 20.43
N THR A 40 14.84 -21.24 19.66
CA THR A 40 16.17 -20.95 20.21
C THR A 40 16.69 -19.65 19.61
N LYS A 41 17.29 -18.78 20.43
CA LYS A 41 17.88 -17.52 19.95
C LYS A 41 18.90 -17.75 18.84
N LYS A 42 19.73 -18.81 18.95
CA LYS A 42 20.71 -19.19 17.92
C LYS A 42 20.05 -19.59 16.60
N GLY A 43 18.96 -20.36 16.64
CA GLY A 43 18.20 -20.72 15.44
C GLY A 43 17.52 -19.52 14.78
N LEU A 44 16.92 -18.64 15.59
CA LEU A 44 16.31 -17.39 15.10
C LEU A 44 17.34 -16.47 14.45
N LEU A 45 18.49 -16.28 15.09
CA LEU A 45 19.58 -15.47 14.55
C LEU A 45 20.05 -16.01 13.20
N ARG A 46 20.24 -17.34 13.09
CA ARG A 46 20.60 -17.98 11.82
C ARG A 46 19.55 -17.74 10.74
N ASN A 47 18.27 -17.96 11.05
CA ASN A 47 17.19 -17.75 10.09
C ASN A 47 17.09 -16.29 9.61
N LEU A 48 17.27 -15.32 10.52
CA LEU A 48 17.26 -13.89 10.18
C LEU A 48 18.43 -13.53 9.27
N LEU A 49 19.65 -14.00 9.57
CA LEU A 49 20.83 -13.77 8.73
C LEU A 49 20.73 -14.46 7.37
N ASP A 50 20.20 -15.69 7.33
CA ASP A 50 20.01 -16.42 6.07
C ASP A 50 18.98 -15.70 5.18
N ARG A 51 17.94 -15.09 5.76
CA ARG A 51 16.98 -14.23 5.03
C ARG A 51 17.63 -12.93 4.55
N GLU A 52 18.39 -12.25 5.41
CA GLU A 52 19.08 -11.00 5.04
C GLU A 52 20.04 -11.19 3.86
N LYS A 53 20.68 -12.36 3.75
CA LYS A 53 21.52 -12.71 2.60
C LYS A 53 20.74 -12.90 1.30
N GLN A 54 19.47 -13.30 1.37
CA GLN A 54 18.63 -13.49 0.19
C GLN A 54 18.08 -12.17 -0.31
N MET A 55 17.67 -11.30 0.62
CA MET A 55 17.13 -9.97 0.33
C MET A 55 17.37 -9.06 1.54
N THR A 56 17.84 -7.84 1.26
CA THR A 56 18.02 -6.83 2.31
C THR A 56 16.69 -6.49 2.98
N THR A 57 16.72 -6.32 4.31
CA THR A 57 15.62 -5.78 5.09
C THR A 57 15.80 -4.31 5.43
N TYR A 58 16.75 -3.63 4.76
CA TYR A 58 16.86 -2.19 4.75
C TYR A 58 15.70 -1.56 3.97
N LEU A 59 15.03 -0.58 4.56
CA LEU A 59 13.87 0.10 3.98
C LEU A 59 14.17 1.53 3.50
N GLY A 60 15.42 1.97 3.59
CA GLY A 60 15.76 3.40 3.46
C GLY A 60 15.58 4.16 4.78
N SER A 61 15.82 5.47 4.74
CA SER A 61 15.66 6.41 5.89
C SER A 61 16.36 5.96 7.19
N GLY A 62 17.44 5.19 7.05
CA GLY A 62 18.18 4.64 8.18
C GLY A 62 17.44 3.56 8.96
N VAL A 63 16.43 2.90 8.39
CA VAL A 63 15.66 1.85 9.06
C VAL A 63 15.91 0.48 8.44
N CYS A 64 16.17 -0.50 9.29
CA CYS A 64 16.20 -1.91 8.94
C CYS A 64 15.08 -2.64 9.70
N LEU A 65 14.36 -3.56 9.05
CA LEU A 65 13.23 -4.30 9.62
C LEU A 65 13.42 -5.83 9.47
N PRO A 66 14.39 -6.44 10.18
CA PRO A 66 14.61 -7.87 10.14
C PRO A 66 13.40 -8.61 10.69
N HIS A 67 12.95 -9.65 9.99
CA HIS A 67 11.68 -10.28 10.32
C HIS A 67 11.66 -11.78 10.02
N THR A 68 10.88 -12.52 10.80
CA THR A 68 10.66 -13.95 10.56
C THR A 68 9.38 -14.46 11.22
N ARG A 69 8.80 -15.54 10.66
CA ARG A 69 7.66 -16.24 11.23
C ARG A 69 8.14 -17.37 12.14
N VAL A 70 7.51 -17.50 13.29
CA VAL A 70 7.93 -18.43 14.35
C VAL A 70 6.72 -19.09 15.02
N PRO A 71 6.83 -20.34 15.48
CA PRO A 71 5.79 -21.00 16.26
C PRO A 71 5.68 -20.39 17.67
N MET A 72 4.92 -19.30 17.80
CA MET A 72 4.63 -18.63 19.08
C MET A 72 3.14 -18.36 19.28
N LYS A 73 2.72 -18.26 20.54
CA LYS A 73 1.29 -18.02 20.89
C LYS A 73 0.84 -16.59 20.63
N ARG A 74 1.73 -15.61 20.81
CA ARG A 74 1.41 -14.18 20.63
C ARG A 74 1.46 -13.87 19.14
N ASN A 75 0.56 -13.01 18.63
CA ASN A 75 0.53 -12.72 17.19
C ASN A 75 1.82 -12.08 16.68
N TYR A 76 2.36 -11.10 17.43
CA TYR A 76 3.56 -10.35 17.05
C TYR A 76 4.41 -10.03 18.29
N MET A 77 5.71 -9.92 18.08
CA MET A 77 6.68 -9.42 19.07
C MET A 77 7.68 -8.52 18.34
N ILE A 78 7.82 -7.28 18.82
CA ILE A 78 8.73 -6.30 18.23
C ILE A 78 9.77 -5.88 19.26
N ALA A 79 11.04 -5.85 18.84
CA ALA A 79 12.15 -5.23 19.55
C ALA A 79 12.79 -4.17 18.66
N VAL A 80 13.27 -3.08 19.28
CA VAL A 80 13.81 -1.92 18.57
C VAL A 80 15.17 -1.56 19.13
N GLY A 81 16.15 -1.45 18.24
CA GLY A 81 17.50 -1.05 18.57
C GLY A 81 17.84 0.29 17.94
N ARG A 82 18.42 1.20 18.72
CA ARG A 82 19.05 2.43 18.22
C ARG A 82 20.53 2.20 18.00
N CYS A 83 21.04 2.58 16.84
CA CYS A 83 22.46 2.53 16.49
C CYS A 83 22.86 3.84 15.78
N PRO A 84 23.12 4.93 16.53
CA PRO A 84 23.40 6.25 15.96
C PRO A 84 24.56 6.25 14.95
N ASP A 85 25.55 5.40 15.17
CA ASP A 85 26.78 5.31 14.37
C ASP A 85 26.70 4.37 13.16
N GLY A 86 25.54 3.75 12.90
CA GLY A 86 25.44 2.75 11.85
C GLY A 86 25.82 1.34 12.29
N LEU A 87 25.67 0.40 11.36
CA LEU A 87 26.09 -0.99 11.51
C LEU A 87 27.02 -1.38 10.36
N ARG A 88 27.82 -2.41 10.58
CA ARG A 88 28.59 -3.08 9.52
C ARG A 88 27.97 -4.42 9.19
N TYR A 89 27.86 -4.72 7.90
CA TYR A 89 27.42 -6.05 7.45
C TYR A 89 28.07 -6.40 6.12
N ASP A 90 28.90 -7.44 6.11
CA ASP A 90 29.42 -8.12 4.91
C ASP A 90 29.89 -7.19 3.77
N GLY A 91 30.55 -6.07 4.10
CA GLY A 91 31.06 -5.09 3.13
C GLY A 91 30.01 -4.16 2.51
N GLN A 92 28.73 -4.27 2.88
CA GLN A 92 27.65 -3.40 2.43
C GLN A 92 27.74 -2.03 3.12
N THR A 93 27.95 -0.98 2.33
CA THR A 93 28.16 0.39 2.83
C THR A 93 26.85 1.03 3.31
N GLU A 94 25.71 0.58 2.77
CA GLU A 94 24.36 1.06 3.11
C GLU A 94 24.04 0.86 4.60
N TYR A 95 24.63 -0.17 5.21
CA TYR A 95 24.42 -0.48 6.62
C TYR A 95 25.00 0.58 7.56
N GLN A 96 25.98 1.37 7.11
CA GLN A 96 26.50 2.52 7.87
C GLN A 96 25.44 3.62 8.01
N GLY A 97 24.44 3.66 7.12
CA GLY A 97 23.31 4.57 7.18
C GLY A 97 22.22 4.15 8.15
N ILE A 98 22.26 2.92 8.70
CA ILE A 98 21.22 2.42 9.62
C ILE A 98 21.28 3.19 10.94
N ARG A 99 20.16 3.69 11.41
CA ARG A 99 19.98 4.35 12.71
C ARG A 99 19.09 3.53 13.63
N TYR A 100 18.21 2.72 13.05
CA TYR A 100 17.24 1.93 13.79
C TYR A 100 17.09 0.52 13.20
N VAL A 101 17.06 -0.48 14.09
CA VAL A 101 16.76 -1.86 13.73
C VAL A 101 15.47 -2.30 14.43
N PHE A 102 14.44 -2.59 13.66
CA PHE A 102 13.16 -3.08 14.14
C PHE A 102 13.07 -4.59 13.89
N LEU A 103 13.29 -5.39 14.92
CA LEU A 103 13.12 -6.84 14.81
C LEU A 103 11.63 -7.20 14.97
N LEU A 104 11.03 -7.82 13.95
CA LEU A 104 9.65 -8.32 13.97
C LEU A 104 9.60 -9.86 13.96
N LEU A 105 9.20 -10.45 15.07
CA LEU A 105 8.81 -11.87 15.13
C LEU A 105 7.29 -11.96 14.99
N ALA A 106 6.81 -12.78 14.05
CA ALA A 106 5.38 -12.99 13.82
C ALA A 106 4.99 -14.46 14.05
N SER A 107 3.81 -14.71 14.59
CA SER A 107 3.31 -16.08 14.74
C SER A 107 3.08 -16.70 13.37
N GLU A 108 3.36 -17.99 13.22
CA GLU A 108 2.91 -18.77 12.07
C GLU A 108 1.38 -18.70 11.90
N ASN A 109 0.62 -18.52 12.97
CA ASN A 109 -0.84 -18.40 12.91
C ASN A 109 -1.34 -16.97 12.70
N ALA A 110 -0.44 -15.97 12.63
CA ALA A 110 -0.82 -14.59 12.42
C ALA A 110 -1.39 -14.40 11.00
N ARG A 111 -2.71 -14.25 10.90
CA ARG A 111 -3.35 -13.80 9.66
C ARG A 111 -2.87 -12.38 9.35
N SER A 112 -2.61 -12.10 8.07
CA SER A 112 -2.22 -10.77 7.59
C SER A 112 -0.85 -10.26 8.07
N TYR A 113 0.12 -11.16 8.31
CA TYR A 113 1.50 -10.80 8.65
C TYR A 113 2.13 -9.78 7.69
N LEU A 114 2.01 -9.98 6.38
CA LEU A 114 2.51 -9.05 5.37
C LEU A 114 1.85 -7.66 5.48
N TYR A 115 0.59 -7.61 5.91
CA TYR A 115 -0.13 -6.37 6.16
C TYR A 115 0.45 -5.61 7.36
N SER A 116 0.81 -6.32 8.43
CA SER A 116 1.54 -5.75 9.57
C SER A 116 2.90 -5.22 9.14
N LEU A 117 3.63 -5.98 8.32
CA LEU A 117 4.94 -5.58 7.81
C LEU A 117 4.84 -4.32 6.93
N ALA A 118 3.91 -4.30 5.96
CA ALA A 118 3.62 -3.14 5.12
C ALA A 118 3.17 -1.92 5.95
N SER A 119 2.39 -2.16 7.01
CA SER A 119 1.96 -1.13 7.95
C SER A 119 3.14 -0.51 8.71
N LEU A 120 4.14 -1.30 9.13
CA LEU A 120 5.36 -0.79 9.76
C LEU A 120 6.20 -0.01 8.75
N ALA A 121 6.46 -0.60 7.58
CA ALA A 121 7.26 0.02 6.52
C ALA A 121 6.75 1.41 6.14
N ARG A 122 5.42 1.58 6.07
CA ARG A 122 4.79 2.87 5.76
C ARG A 122 5.06 3.96 6.80
N VAL A 123 5.18 3.61 8.08
CA VAL A 123 5.53 4.60 9.11
C VAL A 123 6.94 5.14 8.90
N PHE A 124 7.86 4.29 8.40
CA PHE A 124 9.24 4.67 8.12
C PHE A 124 9.42 5.51 6.85
N GLN A 125 8.42 5.49 5.95
CA GLN A 125 8.40 6.31 4.73
C GLN A 125 7.89 7.75 4.98
N ASP A 126 7.45 8.09 6.19
CA ASP A 126 6.96 9.43 6.54
C ASP A 126 8.09 10.27 7.16
N ASP A 127 8.65 11.19 6.38
CA ASP A 127 9.79 12.03 6.79
C ASP A 127 9.52 12.78 8.09
N SER A 128 8.29 13.28 8.29
CA SER A 128 7.94 14.03 9.50
C SER A 128 8.00 13.14 10.76
N ARG A 129 7.65 11.87 10.63
CA ARG A 129 7.75 10.89 11.73
C ARG A 129 9.19 10.49 11.97
N MET A 130 9.97 10.33 10.90
CA MET A 130 11.39 9.98 11.00
C MET A 130 12.22 11.09 11.63
N GLU A 131 11.95 12.35 11.29
CA GLU A 131 12.57 13.52 11.94
C GLU A 131 12.29 13.56 13.45
N ARG A 132 11.06 13.25 13.86
CA ARG A 132 10.71 13.16 15.29
C ARG A 132 11.47 12.06 16.02
N LEU A 133 11.64 10.89 15.39
CA LEU A 133 12.44 9.81 15.95
C LEU A 133 13.93 10.19 16.03
N ALA A 134 14.43 10.94 15.04
CA ALA A 134 15.81 11.43 14.99
C ALA A 134 16.10 12.49 16.06
N ALA A 135 15.15 13.37 16.35
CA ALA A 135 15.28 14.40 17.38
C ALA A 135 15.36 13.85 18.82
N ALA A 136 14.99 12.58 19.02
CA ALA A 136 15.00 11.95 20.33
C ALA A 136 16.40 11.42 20.68
N GLU A 137 17.25 12.26 21.27
CA GLU A 137 18.64 11.92 21.59
C GLU A 137 18.77 10.88 22.73
N SER A 138 17.86 10.90 23.72
CA SER A 138 17.90 9.96 24.85
C SER A 138 16.99 8.74 24.64
N LEU A 139 17.38 7.57 25.18
CA LEU A 139 16.57 6.36 25.12
C LEU A 139 15.16 6.53 25.74
N PRO A 140 14.99 7.23 26.89
CA PRO A 140 13.66 7.54 27.41
C PRO A 140 12.80 8.40 26.46
N ASP A 141 13.39 9.41 25.84
CA ASP A 141 12.68 10.27 24.88
C ASP A 141 12.29 9.48 23.63
N PHE A 142 13.20 8.66 23.12
CA PHE A 142 12.93 7.82 21.96
C PHE A 142 11.82 6.81 22.23
N ARG A 143 11.79 6.19 23.43
CA ARG A 143 10.68 5.31 23.83
C ARG A 143 9.33 6.04 23.85
N ARG A 144 9.31 7.32 24.24
CA ARG A 144 8.09 8.14 24.24
C ARG A 144 7.68 8.48 22.81
N GLU A 145 8.60 8.99 21.98
CA GLU A 145 8.31 9.34 20.58
C GLU A 145 7.89 8.12 19.78
N LEU A 146 8.55 6.98 19.95
CA LEU A 146 8.19 5.74 19.30
C LEU A 146 6.77 5.29 19.66
N LYS A 147 6.37 5.39 20.92
CA LYS A 147 4.99 5.09 21.32
C LYS A 147 3.97 6.04 20.69
N SER A 148 4.34 7.31 20.53
CA SER A 148 3.49 8.36 19.96
C SER A 148 3.35 8.21 18.43
N VAL A 149 4.47 8.06 17.71
CA VAL A 149 4.55 7.83 16.26
C VAL A 149 3.77 6.56 15.83
N PHE A 150 3.92 5.46 16.58
CA PHE A 150 3.23 4.20 16.29
C PHE A 150 1.85 4.06 16.98
N GLY A 151 1.52 4.97 17.91
CA GLY A 151 0.25 5.02 18.61
C GLY A 151 -0.83 5.84 17.88
N GLY A 152 -0.42 6.66 16.91
CA GLY A 152 -1.29 7.56 16.13
C GLY A 152 -1.61 8.82 16.91
N ASP A 153 -0.76 9.85 16.80
CA ASP A 153 -1.07 11.16 17.38
C ASP A 153 -2.23 11.84 16.66
N GLU A 154 -3.26 12.21 17.44
CA GLU A 154 -4.26 13.19 17.06
C GLU A 154 -3.61 14.59 17.04
N VAL A 155 -3.09 15.00 15.88
CA VAL A 155 -2.67 16.40 15.70
C VAL A 155 -3.94 17.26 15.69
N LYS A 156 -4.19 17.99 16.79
CA LYS A 156 -5.34 18.92 16.88
C LYS A 156 -5.20 20.02 15.82
N PRO A 157 -6.19 20.21 14.92
CA PRO A 157 -6.11 21.21 13.86
C PRO A 157 -6.13 22.66 14.40
N ARG A 158 -5.56 23.59 13.63
CA ARG A 158 -5.55 25.03 13.93
C ARG A 158 -6.97 25.61 13.82
N ARG A 159 -7.50 26.16 14.93
CA ARG A 159 -8.86 26.70 15.15
C ARG A 159 -9.52 27.55 14.03
N ARG A 160 -8.77 28.17 13.12
CA ARG A 160 -9.33 29.04 12.07
C ARG A 160 -9.90 28.26 10.87
N HIS A 161 -9.32 27.09 10.56
CA HIS A 161 -9.75 26.25 9.44
C HIS A 161 -11.02 25.44 9.76
N ASP A 162 -11.28 25.19 11.05
CA ASP A 162 -12.42 24.40 11.50
C ASP A 162 -13.78 24.99 11.08
N ARG A 163 -13.94 26.32 11.07
CA ARG A 163 -15.24 26.94 10.70
C ARG A 163 -15.60 26.72 9.23
N PHE A 164 -14.64 26.88 8.33
CA PHE A 164 -14.86 26.70 6.90
C PHE A 164 -15.07 25.21 6.58
N ASN A 165 -14.25 24.33 7.15
CA ASN A 165 -14.39 22.89 6.97
C ASN A 165 -15.75 22.38 7.49
N ASN A 166 -16.19 22.87 8.66
CA ASN A 166 -17.52 22.54 9.19
C ASN A 166 -18.65 23.02 8.28
N LEU A 167 -18.51 24.19 7.64
CA LEU A 167 -19.49 24.66 6.66
C LEU A 167 -19.54 23.73 5.44
N ILE A 168 -18.40 23.35 4.88
CA ILE A 168 -18.33 22.43 3.73
C ILE A 168 -18.94 21.07 4.09
N LEU A 169 -18.59 20.49 5.26
CA LEU A 169 -19.17 19.23 5.72
C LEU A 169 -20.70 19.32 5.89
N LYS A 170 -21.20 20.45 6.42
CA LYS A 170 -22.65 20.68 6.59
C LYS A 170 -23.37 20.78 5.24
N GLU A 171 -22.82 21.51 4.28
CA GLU A 171 -23.42 21.60 2.95
C GLU A 171 -23.33 20.27 2.20
N ALA A 172 -22.22 19.52 2.35
CA ALA A 172 -22.09 18.17 1.81
C ALA A 172 -23.17 17.22 2.32
N ALA A 173 -23.55 17.31 3.60
CA ALA A 173 -24.64 16.50 4.16
C ALA A 173 -26.00 16.82 3.52
N LYS A 174 -26.26 18.11 3.22
CA LYS A 174 -27.48 18.52 2.50
C LYS A 174 -27.47 18.05 1.06
N ILE A 175 -26.33 18.17 0.38
CA ILE A 175 -26.14 17.70 -1.01
C ILE A 175 -26.34 16.18 -1.07
N ALA A 176 -25.72 15.42 -0.16
CA ALA A 176 -25.87 13.98 -0.06
C ALA A 176 -27.35 13.58 0.09
N LYS A 177 -28.09 14.29 0.94
CA LYS A 177 -29.53 14.07 1.11
C LYS A 177 -30.32 14.39 -0.15
N GLY A 178 -30.07 15.54 -0.77
CA GLY A 178 -30.78 15.98 -1.97
C GLY A 178 -30.49 15.13 -3.21
N ALA A 179 -29.30 14.55 -3.30
CA ALA A 179 -28.88 13.67 -4.39
C ALA A 179 -29.24 12.18 -4.18
N ASN A 180 -29.86 11.85 -3.04
CA ASN A 180 -30.15 10.48 -2.60
C ASN A 180 -28.89 9.60 -2.52
N CYS A 181 -27.80 10.15 -1.96
CA CYS A 181 -26.61 9.36 -1.68
C CYS A 181 -26.85 8.41 -0.51
N THR A 182 -26.29 7.21 -0.58
CA THR A 182 -26.31 6.21 0.50
C THR A 182 -25.11 6.37 1.43
N SER A 183 -23.96 6.77 0.85
CA SER A 183 -22.69 6.89 1.54
C SER A 183 -22.03 8.25 1.33
N VAL A 184 -21.26 8.68 2.32
CA VAL A 184 -20.40 9.87 2.26
C VAL A 184 -18.95 9.46 2.41
N LEU A 185 -18.12 9.79 1.43
CA LEU A 185 -16.68 9.54 1.42
C LEU A 185 -15.96 10.83 1.82
N VAL A 186 -15.13 10.78 2.85
CA VAL A 186 -14.36 11.94 3.34
C VAL A 186 -12.87 11.72 3.10
N PHE A 187 -12.24 12.59 2.33
CA PHE A 187 -10.80 12.54 2.02
C PHE A 187 -9.98 13.16 3.15
N GLY A 188 -9.50 12.28 4.03
CA GLY A 188 -8.76 12.64 5.24
C GLY A 188 -7.31 13.05 5.00
N ASP A 189 -6.72 12.71 3.86
CA ASP A 189 -5.40 13.20 3.40
C ASP A 189 -5.35 14.71 3.18
N THR A 190 -6.51 15.36 3.08
CA THR A 190 -6.65 16.82 3.21
C THR A 190 -6.03 17.33 4.53
N PHE A 191 -5.96 16.50 5.58
CA PHE A 191 -5.49 16.85 6.92
C PHE A 191 -4.36 15.95 7.41
N GLY A 192 -3.23 16.53 7.80
CA GLY A 192 -2.08 15.77 8.35
C GLY A 192 -2.34 15.09 9.71
N GLY A 193 -3.46 15.40 10.37
CA GLY A 193 -3.80 14.96 11.74
C GLY A 193 -5.07 14.13 11.90
N GLY A 194 -5.71 13.74 10.80
CA GLY A 194 -7.03 13.14 10.78
C GLY A 194 -8.17 14.18 10.83
N VAL A 195 -9.37 13.75 10.43
CA VAL A 195 -10.57 14.61 10.32
C VAL A 195 -11.57 14.26 11.41
N GLU A 196 -12.01 15.26 12.17
CA GLU A 196 -13.22 15.13 12.99
C GLU A 196 -14.44 15.38 12.11
N VAL A 197 -15.03 14.29 11.63
CA VAL A 197 -16.26 14.33 10.83
C VAL A 197 -17.50 14.60 11.71
N GLY A 198 -17.40 14.27 13.00
CA GLY A 198 -18.49 14.39 13.98
C GLY A 198 -19.75 13.63 13.55
N ARG A 199 -20.89 13.91 14.20
CA ARG A 199 -22.20 13.33 13.84
C ARG A 199 -22.87 14.00 12.63
N MET A 200 -22.11 14.72 11.79
CA MET A 200 -22.66 15.55 10.70
C MET A 200 -23.36 14.72 9.63
N PHE A 201 -22.89 13.51 9.37
CA PHE A 201 -23.45 12.59 8.36
C PHE A 201 -24.37 11.53 8.96
N LYS A 202 -25.09 11.85 10.05
CA LYS A 202 -26.05 10.93 10.66
C LYS A 202 -27.09 10.48 9.62
N GLY A 203 -27.17 9.17 9.38
CA GLY A 203 -28.08 8.56 8.41
C GLY A 203 -27.43 8.20 7.07
N PHE A 204 -26.15 8.52 6.88
CA PHE A 204 -25.34 8.02 5.77
C PHE A 204 -24.29 7.05 6.28
N LYS A 205 -23.87 6.11 5.41
CA LYS A 205 -22.67 5.32 5.65
C LYS A 205 -21.44 6.21 5.42
N THR A 206 -20.67 6.49 6.46
CA THR A 206 -19.52 7.39 6.41
C THR A 206 -18.24 6.59 6.21
N VAL A 207 -17.54 6.86 5.11
CA VAL A 207 -16.29 6.20 4.73
C VAL A 207 -15.15 7.21 4.76
N LEU A 208 -14.14 6.96 5.57
CA LEU A 208 -12.95 7.80 5.60
C LEU A 208 -11.90 7.27 4.63
N ILE A 209 -11.44 8.10 3.71
CA ILE A 209 -10.28 7.84 2.86
C ILE A 209 -9.06 8.39 3.60
N ALA A 210 -8.08 7.54 3.94
CA ALA A 210 -6.92 7.96 4.71
C ALA A 210 -5.60 7.52 4.06
N HIS A 211 -4.57 8.35 4.20
CA HIS A 211 -3.20 7.95 3.93
C HIS A 211 -2.68 7.19 5.16
N GLY A 212 -2.51 5.87 5.06
CA GLY A 212 -2.06 5.06 6.20
C GLY A 212 -3.14 4.21 6.86
N THR A 213 -2.73 3.43 7.86
CA THR A 213 -3.41 2.22 8.33
C THR A 213 -4.90 2.37 8.65
N SER A 214 -5.67 1.40 8.15
CA SER A 214 -7.10 1.18 8.44
C SER A 214 -7.45 1.08 9.92
N ASP A 215 -6.49 0.71 10.79
CA ASP A 215 -6.83 0.23 12.13
C ASP A 215 -6.83 1.31 13.23
N SER A 216 -6.22 2.49 13.01
CA SER A 216 -6.22 3.57 14.01
C SER A 216 -7.48 4.42 13.98
N VAL A 217 -8.25 4.36 12.87
CA VAL A 217 -9.46 5.19 12.69
C VAL A 217 -10.75 4.38 12.92
N THR A 218 -10.68 3.05 12.96
CA THR A 218 -11.80 2.13 13.25
C THR A 218 -12.42 2.24 14.64
N GLU A 219 -11.85 3.02 15.58
CA GLU A 219 -12.42 3.19 16.93
C GLU A 219 -13.34 4.44 17.06
N ARG A 220 -13.55 5.23 15.99
CA ARG A 220 -14.48 6.37 16.02
C ARG A 220 -15.90 5.90 15.69
N LYS A 221 -16.83 6.03 16.66
CA LYS A 221 -18.25 5.60 16.55
C LYS A 221 -19.03 6.17 15.36
N ASP A 222 -18.52 7.23 14.72
CA ASP A 222 -19.18 7.97 13.64
C ASP A 222 -18.60 7.61 12.24
N ILE A 223 -17.69 6.63 12.14
CA ILE A 223 -17.06 6.18 10.88
C ILE A 223 -17.38 4.70 10.67
N ASP A 224 -18.02 4.37 9.55
CA ASP A 224 -18.44 3.00 9.22
C ASP A 224 -17.34 2.19 8.55
N ALA A 225 -16.46 2.83 7.78
CA ALA A 225 -15.34 2.17 7.12
C ALA A 225 -14.17 3.12 6.86
N VAL A 226 -12.97 2.55 6.72
CA VAL A 226 -11.73 3.28 6.42
C VAL A 226 -11.05 2.64 5.21
N LEU A 227 -10.74 3.45 4.20
CA LEU A 227 -10.05 3.04 2.98
C LEU A 227 -8.62 3.62 2.97
N PRO A 228 -7.58 2.77 3.08
CA PRO A 228 -6.21 3.20 2.96
C PRO A 228 -5.85 3.38 1.48
N ILE A 229 -5.75 4.62 1.01
CA ILE A 229 -5.39 4.90 -0.40
C ILE A 229 -4.08 5.64 -0.41
N ARG A 230 -3.08 5.09 -1.12
CA ARG A 230 -1.90 5.85 -1.47
C ARG A 230 -2.25 6.77 -2.64
N SER A 231 -2.56 8.02 -2.34
CA SER A 231 -2.70 9.04 -3.36
C SER A 231 -1.31 9.51 -3.79
N PHE A 232 -0.86 9.11 -4.99
CA PHE A 232 0.30 9.74 -5.65
C PHE A 232 -0.11 10.71 -6.76
N SER A 233 -1.41 10.79 -7.07
CA SER A 233 -1.92 11.79 -8.00
C SER A 233 -2.38 13.03 -7.23
N ASN A 234 -1.89 14.20 -7.65
CA ASN A 234 -2.41 15.49 -7.20
C ASN A 234 -3.80 15.81 -7.80
N HIS A 235 -4.34 14.93 -8.65
CA HIS A 235 -5.64 15.08 -9.26
C HIS A 235 -6.73 14.43 -8.39
N ARG A 236 -7.60 15.27 -7.82
CA ARG A 236 -8.75 14.90 -6.97
C ARG A 236 -9.62 13.79 -7.57
N PHE A 237 -9.90 13.85 -8.88
CA PHE A 237 -10.72 12.84 -9.57
C PHE A 237 -10.08 11.46 -9.63
N SER A 238 -8.75 11.38 -9.77
CA SER A 238 -8.02 10.11 -9.76
C SER A 238 -8.08 9.43 -8.40
N GLN A 239 -7.94 10.21 -7.32
CA GLN A 239 -8.10 9.71 -5.96
C GLN A 239 -9.52 9.21 -5.71
N LEU A 240 -10.52 9.97 -6.17
CA LEU A 240 -11.92 9.60 -6.10
C LEU A 240 -12.21 8.30 -6.85
N ARG A 241 -11.79 8.16 -8.11
CA ARG A 241 -12.00 6.92 -8.86
C ARG A 241 -11.34 5.72 -8.18
N SER A 242 -10.12 5.90 -7.67
CA SER A 242 -9.41 4.85 -6.92
C SER A 242 -10.14 4.50 -5.62
N ALA A 243 -10.70 5.48 -4.91
CA ALA A 243 -11.47 5.26 -3.69
C ALA A 243 -12.77 4.51 -3.94
N VAL A 244 -13.49 4.88 -4.99
CA VAL A 244 -14.72 4.19 -5.38
C VAL A 244 -14.41 2.76 -5.81
N LEU A 245 -13.36 2.57 -6.62
CA LEU A 245 -12.86 1.24 -7.00
C LEU A 245 -12.55 0.38 -5.78
N ILE A 246 -11.69 0.86 -4.88
CA ILE A 246 -11.29 0.08 -3.69
C ILE A 246 -12.51 -0.19 -2.79
N GLY A 247 -13.40 0.79 -2.59
CA GLY A 247 -14.60 0.61 -1.80
C GLY A 247 -15.57 -0.42 -2.37
N LEU A 248 -15.72 -0.48 -3.70
CA LEU A 248 -16.47 -1.54 -4.39
C LEU A 248 -15.81 -2.91 -4.17
N THR A 249 -14.49 -3.00 -4.34
CA THR A 249 -13.77 -4.28 -4.17
C THR A 249 -13.82 -4.83 -2.75
N ARG A 250 -13.96 -3.96 -1.74
CA ARG A 250 -14.14 -4.35 -0.33
C ARG A 250 -15.61 -4.55 0.07
N GLY A 251 -16.57 -4.34 -0.85
CA GLY A 251 -18.00 -4.43 -0.56
C GLY A 251 -18.49 -3.35 0.42
N ILE A 252 -17.82 -2.19 0.49
CA ILE A 252 -18.25 -1.08 1.33
C ILE A 252 -19.50 -0.44 0.76
N PHE A 253 -19.62 -0.36 -0.56
CA PHE A 253 -20.84 0.06 -1.26
C PHE A 253 -20.99 -0.79 -2.52
N SER A 254 -22.20 -0.81 -3.05
CA SER A 254 -22.58 -1.55 -4.25
C SER A 254 -22.52 -0.68 -5.52
N SER A 255 -22.58 -1.33 -6.68
CA SER A 255 -22.55 -0.68 -7.99
C SER A 255 -23.72 0.26 -8.26
N THR A 256 -24.84 0.10 -7.55
CA THR A 256 -26.08 0.88 -7.77
C THR A 256 -26.19 2.09 -6.83
N GLU A 257 -25.18 2.33 -6.00
CA GLU A 257 -25.21 3.39 -5.00
C GLU A 257 -24.75 4.74 -5.54
N ARG A 258 -25.21 5.80 -4.88
CA ARG A 258 -24.70 7.17 -5.07
C ARG A 258 -23.88 7.59 -3.87
N LEU A 259 -22.72 8.17 -4.16
CA LEU A 259 -21.72 8.53 -3.15
C LEU A 259 -21.54 10.05 -3.15
N CYS A 260 -21.53 10.66 -1.97
CA CYS A 260 -21.11 12.06 -1.81
C CYS A 260 -19.67 12.09 -1.33
N CYS A 261 -18.75 12.58 -2.15
CA CYS A 261 -17.33 12.68 -1.85
C CYS A 261 -16.99 14.10 -1.41
N VAL A 262 -16.31 14.23 -0.26
CA VAL A 262 -15.87 15.52 0.30
C VAL A 262 -14.35 15.48 0.44
N GLY A 263 -13.65 16.41 -0.21
CA GLY A 263 -12.20 16.44 -0.22
C GLY A 263 -11.60 17.81 -0.49
N GLY A 264 -10.28 17.85 -0.54
CA GLY A 264 -9.48 19.04 -0.79
C GLY A 264 -8.13 18.67 -1.40
N LEU A 265 -7.26 19.67 -1.59
CA LEU A 265 -5.86 19.37 -1.89
C LEU A 265 -5.22 18.63 -0.69
N PRO A 266 -4.41 17.59 -0.93
CA PRO A 266 -3.68 16.90 0.14
C PRO A 266 -2.88 17.89 1.00
N GLN A 267 -2.89 17.70 2.31
CA GLN A 267 -2.20 18.52 3.32
C GLN A 267 -2.58 20.01 3.38
N SER A 268 -3.59 20.46 2.61
CA SER A 268 -4.05 21.86 2.64
C SER A 268 -4.76 22.24 3.95
N ASN A 269 -5.18 21.25 4.74
CA ASN A 269 -6.06 21.40 5.91
C ASN A 269 -7.38 22.14 5.59
N GLN A 270 -7.84 22.07 4.33
CA GLN A 270 -9.03 22.75 3.86
C GLN A 270 -9.81 21.88 2.87
N PHE A 271 -11.08 21.59 3.18
CA PHE A 271 -11.98 21.01 2.19
C PHE A 271 -12.38 22.07 1.18
N ASP A 272 -12.29 21.77 -0.11
CA ASP A 272 -12.64 22.71 -1.19
C ASP A 272 -13.59 22.10 -2.23
N SER A 273 -13.84 20.79 -2.16
CA SER A 273 -14.55 20.03 -3.18
C SER A 273 -15.63 19.13 -2.58
N ILE A 274 -16.82 19.17 -3.17
CA ILE A 274 -17.91 18.22 -2.93
C ILE A 274 -18.31 17.64 -4.29
N THR A 275 -18.33 16.33 -4.42
CA THR A 275 -18.63 15.64 -5.69
C THR A 275 -19.63 14.52 -5.45
N VAL A 276 -20.71 14.48 -6.24
CA VAL A 276 -21.64 13.34 -6.23
C VAL A 276 -21.25 12.38 -7.34
N VAL A 277 -21.09 11.12 -6.99
CA VAL A 277 -20.72 10.04 -7.91
C VAL A 277 -21.88 9.07 -7.99
N ASP A 278 -22.38 8.85 -9.20
CA ASP A 278 -23.29 7.76 -9.51
C ASP A 278 -22.45 6.58 -9.97
N VAL A 279 -22.32 5.54 -9.12
CA VAL A 279 -21.37 4.46 -9.34
C VAL A 279 -21.72 3.66 -10.60
N GLU A 280 -23.00 3.42 -10.84
CA GLU A 280 -23.48 2.66 -11.98
C GLU A 280 -23.11 3.37 -13.28
N ARG A 281 -23.26 4.70 -13.31
CA ARG A 281 -22.95 5.52 -14.49
C ARG A 281 -21.44 5.70 -14.70
N GLU A 282 -20.68 5.94 -13.64
CA GLU A 282 -19.24 6.21 -13.75
C GLU A 282 -18.43 4.94 -14.05
N PHE A 283 -18.82 3.80 -13.48
CA PHE A 283 -18.13 2.51 -13.64
C PHE A 283 -18.89 1.56 -14.58
N GLN A 284 -19.79 2.12 -15.40
CA GLN A 284 -20.71 1.36 -16.23
C GLN A 284 -19.98 0.33 -17.09
N THR A 285 -18.92 0.75 -17.81
CA THR A 285 -18.11 -0.12 -18.67
C THR A 285 -17.54 -1.34 -17.95
N MET A 286 -17.16 -1.19 -16.68
CA MET A 286 -16.59 -2.27 -15.86
C MET A 286 -17.67 -3.19 -15.24
N LEU A 287 -18.89 -2.69 -15.06
CA LEU A 287 -19.95 -3.35 -14.29
C LEU A 287 -21.06 -3.98 -15.16
N MET A 288 -20.97 -3.86 -16.49
CA MET A 288 -21.99 -4.23 -17.49
C MET A 288 -22.59 -5.64 -17.42
N GLN A 289 -22.01 -6.59 -16.66
CA GLN A 289 -22.45 -7.98 -16.61
C GLN A 289 -22.92 -8.49 -15.23
N LYS A 290 -23.33 -7.63 -14.27
CA LYS A 290 -23.80 -8.05 -12.93
C LYS A 290 -22.86 -9.06 -12.24
N SER A 291 -21.56 -8.95 -12.53
CA SER A 291 -20.53 -9.85 -12.04
C SER A 291 -19.62 -9.11 -11.08
N ASP A 292 -18.98 -9.83 -10.17
CA ASP A 292 -18.00 -9.27 -9.24
C ASP A 292 -16.95 -8.43 -9.98
N MET A 293 -16.66 -7.24 -9.43
CA MET A 293 -15.68 -6.30 -9.98
C MET A 293 -14.28 -6.93 -10.06
N LEU A 294 -13.96 -7.78 -9.08
CA LEU A 294 -12.71 -8.53 -9.04
C LEU A 294 -12.87 -9.91 -9.69
N PRO A 295 -11.84 -10.39 -10.40
CA PRO A 295 -11.79 -11.79 -10.82
C PRO A 295 -11.85 -12.74 -9.62
N ALA A 296 -12.35 -13.97 -9.84
CA ALA A 296 -12.47 -14.94 -8.77
C ALA A 296 -11.11 -15.24 -8.12
N GLY A 297 -11.03 -15.12 -6.79
CA GLY A 297 -9.81 -15.39 -6.03
C GLY A 297 -8.79 -14.24 -5.98
N VAL A 298 -9.04 -13.11 -6.65
CA VAL A 298 -8.22 -11.90 -6.50
C VAL A 298 -8.65 -11.16 -5.24
N LYS A 299 -7.70 -10.90 -4.32
CA LYS A 299 -7.95 -10.15 -3.10
C LYS A 299 -7.87 -8.64 -3.36
N ALA A 300 -8.78 -7.87 -2.77
CA ALA A 300 -8.80 -6.41 -2.88
C ALA A 300 -7.47 -5.75 -2.48
N GLU A 301 -6.83 -6.25 -1.41
CA GLU A 301 -5.53 -5.76 -0.94
C GLU A 301 -4.39 -5.88 -1.98
N VAL A 302 -4.45 -6.88 -2.86
CA VAL A 302 -3.47 -7.07 -3.92
C VAL A 302 -3.67 -6.02 -5.01
N VAL A 303 -4.94 -5.75 -5.37
CA VAL A 303 -5.29 -4.70 -6.34
C VAL A 303 -4.89 -3.33 -5.81
N GLU A 304 -5.20 -3.02 -4.55
CA GLU A 304 -4.76 -1.79 -3.88
C GLU A 304 -3.25 -1.60 -3.97
N ARG A 305 -2.49 -2.67 -3.74
CA ARG A 305 -1.04 -2.64 -3.77
C ARG A 305 -0.47 -2.47 -5.18
N VAL A 306 -1.01 -3.18 -6.17
CA VAL A 306 -0.62 -3.00 -7.58
C VAL A 306 -0.93 -1.58 -8.04
N LEU A 307 -2.11 -1.05 -7.74
CA LEU A 307 -2.48 0.32 -8.10
C LEU A 307 -1.56 1.35 -7.45
N ALA A 308 -1.19 1.15 -6.18
CA ALA A 308 -0.21 2.00 -5.51
C ALA A 308 1.13 2.01 -6.27
N ILE A 309 1.72 0.84 -6.55
CA ILE A 309 2.99 0.73 -7.28
C ILE A 309 2.87 1.32 -8.69
N ALA A 310 1.77 1.03 -9.40
CA ALA A 310 1.52 1.55 -10.74
C ALA A 310 1.44 3.10 -10.76
N THR A 311 0.84 3.69 -9.72
CA THR A 311 0.72 5.14 -9.57
C THR A 311 2.07 5.77 -9.19
N GLU A 312 2.89 5.10 -8.36
CA GLU A 312 4.28 5.51 -8.08
C GLU A 312 5.10 5.53 -9.37
N LEU A 313 5.08 4.43 -10.13
CA LEU A 313 5.79 4.32 -11.41
C LEU A 313 5.32 5.35 -12.44
N ALA A 314 4.02 5.67 -12.45
CA ALA A 314 3.45 6.68 -13.34
C ALA A 314 3.97 8.10 -13.05
N VAL A 315 4.26 8.42 -11.78
CA VAL A 315 4.65 9.75 -11.33
C VAL A 315 6.16 9.91 -11.28
N GLU A 316 6.86 8.94 -10.67
CA GLU A 316 8.30 8.99 -10.43
C GLU A 316 9.11 8.39 -11.58
N GLY A 317 8.50 7.48 -12.35
CA GLY A 317 9.24 6.63 -13.27
C GLY A 317 10.24 5.74 -12.53
N ARG A 318 11.38 5.46 -13.17
CA ARG A 318 12.55 4.82 -12.56
C ARG A 318 13.77 5.68 -12.85
N GLU A 319 14.50 6.09 -11.82
CA GLU A 319 15.70 6.94 -11.94
C GLU A 319 15.45 8.24 -12.73
N GLY A 320 14.22 8.77 -12.64
CA GLY A 320 13.80 9.98 -13.36
C GLY A 320 13.39 9.75 -14.82
N HIS A 321 13.41 8.50 -15.29
CA HIS A 321 12.95 8.13 -16.63
C HIS A 321 11.54 7.54 -16.60
N PRO A 322 10.64 7.95 -17.52
CA PRO A 322 9.31 7.35 -17.62
C PRO A 322 9.37 5.85 -17.89
N VAL A 323 8.57 5.06 -17.15
CA VAL A 323 8.49 3.61 -17.30
C VAL A 323 7.07 3.18 -17.67
N GLY A 324 6.97 2.28 -18.64
CA GLY A 324 5.71 1.62 -18.99
C GLY A 324 5.68 0.20 -18.46
N CYS A 325 4.59 -0.20 -17.80
CA CYS A 325 4.50 -1.48 -17.11
C CYS A 325 3.11 -2.11 -17.33
N LEU A 326 3.03 -3.45 -17.33
CA LEU A 326 1.78 -4.20 -17.36
C LEU A 326 1.77 -5.20 -16.21
N PHE A 327 0.75 -5.10 -15.35
CA PHE A 327 0.45 -6.08 -14.31
C PHE A 327 -0.79 -6.88 -14.70
N VAL A 328 -0.73 -8.21 -14.62
CA VAL A 328 -1.84 -9.12 -14.87
C VAL A 328 -2.14 -9.90 -13.59
N LEU A 329 -3.33 -9.71 -13.04
CA LEU A 329 -3.77 -10.31 -11.78
C LEU A 329 -4.89 -11.33 -12.02
N GLY A 330 -4.74 -12.55 -11.52
CA GLY A 330 -5.79 -13.57 -11.62
C GLY A 330 -5.34 -14.97 -11.27
N ASN A 331 -5.95 -15.96 -11.91
CA ASN A 331 -5.51 -17.35 -11.84
C ASN A 331 -4.25 -17.55 -12.69
N SER A 332 -3.09 -17.65 -12.02
CA SER A 332 -1.79 -17.76 -12.68
C SER A 332 -1.67 -18.97 -13.59
N ASP A 333 -2.29 -20.09 -13.23
CA ASP A 333 -2.15 -21.35 -13.97
C ASP A 333 -2.79 -21.23 -15.35
N LYS A 334 -3.93 -20.54 -15.44
CA LYS A 334 -4.60 -20.24 -16.71
C LYS A 334 -3.91 -19.13 -17.49
N ILE A 335 -3.51 -18.05 -16.79
CA ILE A 335 -2.86 -16.91 -17.46
C ILE A 335 -1.58 -17.35 -18.16
N ILE A 336 -0.77 -18.23 -17.53
CA ILE A 336 0.51 -18.68 -18.08
C ILE A 336 0.35 -19.36 -19.45
N GLU A 337 -0.78 -20.03 -19.72
CA GLU A 337 -1.07 -20.66 -21.03
C GLU A 337 -1.04 -19.65 -22.19
N TYR A 338 -1.28 -18.37 -21.91
CA TYR A 338 -1.23 -17.26 -22.86
C TYR A 338 0.02 -16.40 -22.70
N THR A 339 1.09 -16.91 -22.07
CA THR A 339 2.33 -16.15 -21.90
C THR A 339 3.55 -16.87 -22.45
N LYS A 340 4.56 -16.10 -22.86
CA LYS A 340 5.90 -16.60 -23.16
C LYS A 340 6.95 -15.76 -22.43
N PRO A 341 7.93 -16.37 -21.74
CA PRO A 341 8.99 -15.61 -21.09
C PRO A 341 9.89 -14.92 -22.12
N LEU A 342 10.11 -13.61 -21.98
CA LEU A 342 11.10 -12.86 -22.76
C LEU A 342 12.49 -12.95 -22.11
N ILE A 343 12.52 -13.12 -20.79
CA ILE A 343 13.72 -13.27 -19.98
C ILE A 343 13.58 -14.46 -19.03
N LEU A 344 14.68 -14.86 -18.40
CA LEU A 344 14.64 -15.81 -17.29
C LEU A 344 13.77 -15.25 -16.16
N ASN A 345 12.94 -16.10 -15.55
CA ASN A 345 12.01 -15.68 -14.52
C ASN A 345 12.78 -15.29 -13.23
N PRO A 346 12.78 -14.01 -12.82
CA PRO A 346 13.53 -13.56 -11.65
C PRO A 346 12.91 -14.03 -10.32
N PHE A 347 11.65 -14.47 -10.32
CA PHE A 347 10.96 -14.93 -9.11
C PHE A 347 11.03 -16.45 -8.93
N TYR A 348 11.66 -17.18 -9.84
CA TYR A 348 11.79 -18.64 -9.74
C TYR A 348 12.72 -19.04 -8.59
N GLY A 349 12.32 -20.03 -7.79
CA GLY A 349 13.11 -20.56 -6.67
C GLY A 349 12.92 -19.83 -5.33
N TYR A 350 12.28 -18.66 -5.32
CA TYR A 350 11.94 -17.93 -4.09
C TYR A 350 10.61 -18.43 -3.50
N LYS A 351 10.47 -18.34 -2.16
CA LYS A 351 9.22 -18.70 -1.48
C LYS A 351 8.13 -17.69 -1.79
N ASP A 352 6.90 -18.15 -1.85
CA ASP A 352 5.70 -17.33 -2.09
C ASP A 352 5.62 -16.10 -1.18
N GLU A 353 6.04 -16.20 0.08
CA GLU A 353 6.06 -15.07 1.03
C GLU A 353 7.05 -13.97 0.65
N ASP A 354 8.22 -14.35 0.12
CA ASP A 354 9.31 -13.43 -0.19
C ASP A 354 9.02 -12.66 -1.47
N ARG A 355 8.35 -13.31 -2.43
CA ARG A 355 7.91 -12.76 -3.73
C ARG A 355 6.44 -12.31 -3.75
N ASN A 356 5.84 -12.02 -2.60
CA ASN A 356 4.49 -11.48 -2.56
C ASN A 356 4.51 -9.95 -2.69
N ILE A 357 3.66 -9.37 -3.53
CA ILE A 357 3.62 -7.92 -3.76
C ILE A 357 3.18 -7.11 -2.52
N LEU A 358 2.49 -7.74 -1.57
CA LEU A 358 2.15 -7.16 -0.28
C LEU A 358 3.37 -7.05 0.65
N ASN A 359 4.47 -7.74 0.33
CA ASN A 359 5.73 -7.58 1.03
C ASN A 359 6.32 -6.18 0.73
N PRO A 360 6.56 -5.31 1.71
CA PRO A 360 7.11 -3.97 1.46
C PRO A 360 8.51 -3.99 0.84
N PHE A 361 9.30 -5.04 1.06
CA PHE A 361 10.62 -5.20 0.46
C PHE A 361 10.59 -5.47 -1.05
N MET A 362 9.40 -5.73 -1.60
CA MET A 362 9.20 -5.99 -3.02
C MET A 362 9.12 -4.71 -3.86
N ASP A 363 9.05 -3.53 -3.23
CA ASP A 363 8.90 -2.25 -3.93
C ASP A 363 10.03 -2.00 -4.93
N GLU A 364 11.28 -2.02 -4.46
CA GLU A 364 12.43 -1.79 -5.33
C GLU A 364 12.59 -2.90 -6.38
N THR A 365 12.31 -4.15 -6.02
CA THR A 365 12.39 -5.26 -7.00
C THR A 365 11.38 -5.09 -8.13
N VAL A 366 10.13 -4.73 -7.82
CA VAL A 366 9.10 -4.50 -8.84
C VAL A 366 9.41 -3.23 -9.63
N LYS A 367 9.87 -2.15 -9.00
CA LYS A 367 10.28 -0.93 -9.70
C LYS A 367 11.45 -1.19 -10.66
N GLU A 368 12.47 -1.92 -10.23
CA GLU A 368 13.62 -2.27 -11.06
C GLU A 368 13.22 -3.14 -12.25
N LEU A 369 12.45 -4.20 -11.99
CA LEU A 369 11.96 -5.09 -13.03
C LEU A 369 10.90 -4.44 -13.93
N SER A 370 10.27 -3.33 -13.53
CA SER A 370 9.29 -2.65 -14.38
C SER A 370 9.90 -1.99 -15.62
N SER A 371 11.21 -1.75 -15.63
CA SER A 371 11.95 -1.22 -16.77
C SER A 371 12.11 -2.23 -17.92
N ILE A 372 11.85 -3.52 -17.67
CA ILE A 372 11.98 -4.56 -18.69
C ILE A 372 10.71 -4.68 -19.54
N ASP A 373 10.85 -5.26 -20.73
CA ASP A 373 9.69 -5.51 -21.59
C ASP A 373 8.88 -6.74 -21.13
N GLY A 374 7.57 -6.69 -21.36
CA GLY A 374 6.61 -7.71 -20.93
C GLY A 374 5.79 -7.35 -19.69
N ALA A 375 5.09 -8.34 -19.17
CA ALA A 375 4.14 -8.22 -18.07
C ALA A 375 4.65 -8.90 -16.79
N PHE A 376 4.20 -8.37 -15.65
CA PHE A 376 4.18 -9.09 -14.39
C PHE A 376 2.93 -9.97 -14.32
N ILE A 377 3.11 -11.25 -14.01
CA ILE A 377 2.00 -12.17 -13.74
C ILE A 377 1.89 -12.35 -12.23
N ILE A 378 0.72 -12.02 -11.69
CA ILE A 378 0.45 -11.98 -10.25
C ILE A 378 -0.73 -12.90 -9.95
N ARG A 379 -0.52 -13.86 -9.05
CA ARG A 379 -1.59 -14.72 -8.53
C ARG A 379 -2.55 -13.91 -7.66
N GLY A 380 -3.82 -14.27 -7.60
CA GLY A 380 -4.86 -13.51 -6.87
C GLY A 380 -4.59 -13.24 -5.38
N ASP A 381 -3.69 -13.97 -4.73
CA ASP A 381 -3.24 -13.77 -3.35
C ASP A 381 -1.98 -12.89 -3.21
N GLY A 382 -1.47 -12.33 -4.33
CA GLY A 382 -0.39 -11.37 -4.38
C GLY A 382 0.99 -11.94 -4.73
N VAL A 383 1.10 -13.24 -4.97
CA VAL A 383 2.40 -13.85 -5.33
C VAL A 383 2.80 -13.48 -6.76
N LEU A 384 4.00 -12.90 -6.90
CA LEU A 384 4.62 -12.62 -8.21
C LEU A 384 5.12 -13.93 -8.81
N ILE A 385 4.53 -14.31 -9.93
CA ILE A 385 4.83 -15.56 -10.62
C ILE A 385 5.96 -15.36 -11.62
N SER A 386 5.92 -14.27 -12.39
CA SER A 386 6.94 -13.91 -13.36
C SER A 386 6.98 -12.40 -13.61
N ALA A 387 8.12 -11.91 -14.07
CA ALA A 387 8.28 -10.61 -14.74
C ALA A 387 8.81 -10.84 -16.14
N GLY A 388 8.58 -9.89 -17.04
CA GLY A 388 9.03 -9.97 -18.43
C GLY A 388 8.34 -11.06 -19.24
N SER A 389 7.03 -11.26 -19.00
CA SER A 389 6.21 -12.23 -19.74
C SER A 389 5.50 -11.55 -20.90
N LEU A 390 5.78 -11.99 -22.13
CA LEU A 390 5.03 -11.57 -23.31
C LEU A 390 3.64 -12.20 -23.25
N ILE A 391 2.60 -11.38 -23.36
CA ILE A 391 1.22 -11.85 -23.50
C ILE A 391 0.99 -12.24 -24.95
N HIS A 392 0.56 -13.48 -25.16
CA HIS A 392 0.25 -14.10 -26.43
C HIS A 392 -1.20 -14.63 -26.40
N ALA A 393 -2.14 -13.73 -26.12
CA ALA A 393 -3.56 -14.00 -26.27
C ALA A 393 -3.99 -13.78 -27.74
N PRO A 394 -5.03 -14.48 -28.24
CA PRO A 394 -5.54 -14.27 -29.59
C PRO A 394 -5.90 -12.80 -29.84
N ASP A 395 -5.60 -12.29 -31.03
CA ASP A 395 -5.99 -10.95 -31.45
C ASP A 395 -7.51 -10.91 -31.65
N TYR A 396 -8.24 -10.48 -30.63
CA TYR A 396 -9.61 -10.06 -30.79
C TYR A 396 -9.61 -8.62 -31.31
N THR A 397 -10.62 -8.25 -32.11
CA THR A 397 -10.82 -6.86 -32.51
C THR A 397 -11.10 -6.02 -31.26
N HIS A 398 -10.06 -5.36 -30.73
CA HIS A 398 -10.20 -4.44 -29.61
C HIS A 398 -10.53 -3.04 -30.13
N ASN A 399 -11.60 -2.44 -29.62
CA ASN A 399 -11.94 -1.03 -29.86
C ASN A 399 -11.08 -0.12 -28.96
N LEU A 400 -9.76 -0.18 -29.10
CA LEU A 400 -8.85 0.73 -28.40
C LEU A 400 -8.76 2.06 -29.18
N PRO A 401 -8.97 3.22 -28.53
CA PRO A 401 -8.73 4.51 -29.16
C PRO A 401 -7.28 4.66 -29.66
N SER A 402 -7.07 5.52 -30.66
CA SER A 402 -5.72 5.87 -31.12
C SER A 402 -4.89 6.46 -29.97
N GLY A 403 -3.65 5.97 -29.80
CA GLY A 403 -2.73 6.42 -28.74
C GLY A 403 -2.42 5.38 -27.66
N PHE A 404 -3.11 4.23 -27.67
CA PHE A 404 -2.82 3.09 -26.80
C PHE A 404 -1.88 2.09 -27.48
N GLY A 405 -0.73 1.81 -26.85
CA GLY A 405 0.33 0.95 -27.40
C GLY A 405 0.16 -0.56 -27.11
N SER A 406 1.20 -1.35 -27.43
CA SER A 406 1.20 -2.82 -27.33
C SER A 406 0.78 -3.37 -25.97
N ARG A 407 1.23 -2.76 -24.86
CA ARG A 407 0.84 -3.18 -23.49
C ARG A 407 -0.66 -3.03 -23.22
N HIS A 408 -1.33 -2.04 -23.83
CA HIS A 408 -2.78 -1.85 -23.69
C HIS A 408 -3.55 -2.87 -24.52
N ALA A 409 -3.08 -3.16 -25.74
CA ALA A 409 -3.63 -4.22 -26.57
C ALA A 409 -3.50 -5.60 -25.88
N ALA A 410 -2.32 -5.89 -25.31
CA ALA A 410 -2.08 -7.09 -24.52
C ALA A 410 -3.01 -7.19 -23.29
N ALA A 411 -3.23 -6.08 -22.58
CA ALA A 411 -4.16 -6.05 -21.44
C ALA A 411 -5.61 -6.30 -21.87
N ALA A 412 -6.05 -5.69 -22.97
CA ALA A 412 -7.38 -5.88 -23.52
C ALA A 412 -7.59 -7.33 -23.98
N SER A 413 -6.60 -7.94 -24.65
CA SER A 413 -6.70 -9.32 -25.16
C SER A 413 -6.76 -10.35 -24.04
N ILE A 414 -5.82 -10.30 -23.09
CA ILE A 414 -5.78 -11.30 -22.01
C ILE A 414 -7.02 -11.24 -21.12
N THR A 415 -7.53 -10.03 -20.86
CA THR A 415 -8.72 -9.87 -20.00
C THR A 415 -10.02 -10.28 -20.70
N GLN A 416 -10.04 -10.44 -22.03
CA GLN A 416 -11.17 -10.99 -22.76
C GLN A 416 -11.21 -12.52 -22.73
N VAL A 417 -10.05 -13.17 -22.76
CA VAL A 417 -9.96 -14.64 -22.78
C VAL A 417 -9.93 -15.28 -21.41
N GLU A 418 -9.37 -14.59 -20.42
CA GLU A 418 -9.24 -15.10 -19.07
C GLU A 418 -9.86 -14.20 -18.02
N ASP A 419 -10.30 -14.83 -16.93
CA ASP A 419 -10.84 -14.12 -15.78
C ASP A 419 -9.73 -13.45 -14.99
N CYS A 420 -9.22 -12.32 -15.49
CA CYS A 420 -8.14 -11.55 -14.88
C CYS A 420 -8.44 -10.04 -14.90
N LEU A 421 -7.62 -9.31 -14.15
CA LEU A 421 -7.60 -7.86 -14.05
C LEU A 421 -6.21 -7.38 -14.48
N CYS A 422 -6.15 -6.41 -15.38
CA CYS A 422 -4.87 -5.84 -15.81
C CYS A 422 -4.74 -4.38 -15.37
N VAL A 423 -3.55 -3.98 -14.97
CA VAL A 423 -3.19 -2.58 -14.69
C VAL A 423 -2.03 -2.21 -15.60
N VAL A 424 -2.23 -1.19 -16.43
CA VAL A 424 -1.24 -0.69 -17.39
C VAL A 424 -0.77 0.68 -16.96
N VAL A 425 0.55 0.86 -16.88
CA VAL A 425 1.21 2.16 -16.77
C VAL A 425 1.75 2.52 -18.15
N SER A 426 1.32 3.67 -18.68
CA SER A 426 1.81 4.19 -19.95
C SER A 426 3.13 4.94 -19.76
N GLY A 427 4.21 4.43 -20.35
CA GLY A 427 5.52 5.10 -20.27
C GLY A 427 5.58 6.45 -20.99
N SER A 428 4.72 6.71 -21.98
CA SER A 428 4.72 7.99 -22.71
C SER A 428 3.85 9.06 -22.06
N THR A 429 2.84 8.67 -21.29
CA THR A 429 1.85 9.61 -20.74
C THR A 429 1.74 9.61 -19.22
N GLY A 430 2.36 8.65 -18.52
CA GLY A 430 2.17 8.44 -17.09
C GLY A 430 0.73 8.02 -16.72
N GLN A 431 -0.09 7.64 -17.70
CA GLN A 431 -1.46 7.23 -17.45
C GLN A 431 -1.51 5.81 -16.88
N VAL A 432 -2.26 5.65 -15.78
CA VAL A 432 -2.61 4.33 -15.22
C VAL A 432 -4.02 3.96 -15.69
N THR A 433 -4.14 2.82 -16.34
CA THR A 433 -5.39 2.30 -16.90
C THR A 433 -5.66 0.90 -16.37
N LEU A 434 -6.87 0.66 -15.89
CA LEU A 434 -7.34 -0.65 -15.47
C LEU A 434 -8.13 -1.31 -16.60
N PHE A 435 -7.89 -2.60 -16.84
CA PHE A 435 -8.54 -3.40 -17.87
C PHE A 435 -9.23 -4.61 -17.26
N ARG A 436 -10.45 -4.88 -17.72
CA ARG A 436 -11.26 -6.02 -17.30
C ARG A 436 -12.21 -6.41 -18.42
N ARG A 437 -12.25 -7.69 -18.80
CA ARG A 437 -13.15 -8.18 -19.87
C ARG A 437 -13.01 -7.41 -21.18
N GLY A 438 -11.80 -6.94 -21.49
CA GLY A 438 -11.52 -6.10 -22.65
C GLY A 438 -11.91 -4.63 -22.54
N GLU A 439 -12.63 -4.25 -21.49
CA GLU A 439 -13.02 -2.86 -21.21
C GLU A 439 -11.91 -2.14 -20.46
N MET A 440 -11.76 -0.84 -20.73
CA MET A 440 -10.74 0.02 -20.12
C MET A 440 -11.34 1.08 -19.21
N LEU A 441 -10.67 1.37 -18.10
CA LEU A 441 -10.99 2.44 -17.16
C LEU A 441 -9.72 3.24 -16.82
N PRO A 442 -9.56 4.44 -17.36
CA PRO A 442 -8.48 5.35 -16.97
C PRO A 442 -8.63 5.81 -15.51
N LEU A 443 -7.64 5.51 -14.68
CA LEU A 443 -7.61 5.91 -13.26
C LEU A 443 -6.86 7.23 -13.06
N ILE A 444 -5.80 7.45 -13.84
CA ILE A 444 -5.10 8.73 -13.91
C ILE A 444 -5.35 9.33 -15.29
N GLU A 445 -5.94 10.53 -15.31
CA GLU A 445 -6.12 11.28 -16.54
C GLU A 445 -4.86 12.06 -16.87
N LYS A 446 -4.58 12.21 -18.17
CA LYS A 446 -3.54 13.09 -18.68
C LYS A 446 -3.78 14.49 -18.10
N ALA A 447 -2.79 15.07 -17.40
CA ALA A 447 -2.78 16.51 -17.24
C ALA A 447 -2.81 17.09 -18.65
N MET A 448 -3.88 17.79 -19.03
CA MET A 448 -3.86 18.61 -20.24
C MET A 448 -2.77 19.65 -20.03
N VAL A 449 -1.54 19.33 -20.43
CA VAL A 449 -0.51 20.32 -20.69
C VAL A 449 -1.09 21.12 -21.85
N ARG A 450 -1.76 22.22 -21.53
CA ARG A 450 -1.95 23.30 -22.49
C ARG A 450 -0.55 23.77 -22.80
N ASN A 451 0.00 23.29 -23.92
CA ASN A 451 1.09 23.97 -24.60
C ASN A 451 0.60 25.41 -24.81
N SER A 452 1.11 26.31 -23.98
CA SER A 452 0.96 27.76 -24.14
C SER A 452 2.31 28.27 -24.61
#